data_AF-A0A7X8SZG6-F1
#
_entry.id   AF-A0A7X8SZG6-F1
#
_cell.length_a   1.000
_cell.length_b   1.000
_cell.length_c   1.000
_cell.angle_alpha   90.00
_cell.angle_beta   90.00
_cell.angle_gamma   90.00
#
_symmetry.space_group_name_H-M   'P 1'
#
loop_
_entity.id
_entity.type
_entity.pdbx_description
1 polymer ?
#
loop_
_entity_poly.entity_id
_entity_poly.type
_entity_poly.pdbx_seq_one_letter_code
_entity_poly.pdbx_strand_id
1 'polypeptide(L)' 'MTAVLPMGAANQDSDSLKELASIARLITYARQSAKNLNAEFPVWCLDLALGAVLQEMYANGLQAPLFEEGADTPNMAVAH' A
#
# COMPACT_ATOMS: atom_id res chain seq x y z
N MET A 1 31.15 11.41 -22.37
CA MET A 1 30.21 11.79 -21.29
C MET A 1 28.82 11.85 -21.88
N THR A 2 28.02 10.80 -21.72
CA THR A 2 26.61 10.76 -22.13
C THR A 2 25.75 10.94 -20.88
N ALA A 3 25.05 12.06 -20.80
CA ALA A 3 24.10 12.33 -19.73
C ALA A 3 22.86 11.46 -19.93
N VAL A 4 22.67 10.48 -19.06
CA VAL A 4 21.40 9.75 -18.92
C VAL A 4 20.50 10.60 -18.04
N LEU A 5 19.43 11.14 -18.62
CA LEU A 5 18.41 11.90 -17.90
C LEU A 5 17.65 10.97 -16.93
N PRO A 6 17.26 11.44 -15.72
CA PRO A 6 16.46 10.66 -14.81
C PRO A 6 14.98 10.67 -15.25
N MET A 7 14.62 9.79 -16.18
CA MET A 7 13.23 9.36 -16.38
C MET A 7 12.95 8.25 -15.38
N GLY A 8 12.58 8.60 -14.14
CA GLY A 8 12.43 7.59 -13.09
C GLY A 8 11.51 7.92 -11.93
N ALA A 9 10.72 8.99 -11.97
CA ALA A 9 9.88 9.36 -10.82
C ALA A 9 8.47 8.76 -10.88
N ALA A 10 7.84 8.61 -12.05
CA ALA A 10 6.43 8.19 -12.14
C ALA A 10 6.20 6.67 -12.32
N ASN A 11 7.22 5.89 -12.68
CA ASN A 11 7.11 4.43 -12.79
C ASN A 11 7.43 3.69 -11.47
N GLN A 12 8.20 4.34 -10.58
CA GLN A 12 8.67 3.71 -9.33
C GLN A 12 7.52 3.38 -8.38
N ASP A 13 6.49 4.23 -8.29
CA ASP A 13 5.34 3.97 -7.41
C ASP A 13 4.53 2.75 -7.89
N SER A 14 4.39 2.60 -9.23
CA SER A 14 3.65 1.48 -9.82
C SER A 14 4.39 0.16 -9.69
N ASP A 15 5.72 0.18 -9.80
CA ASP A 15 6.55 -1.01 -9.65
C ASP A 15 6.68 -1.40 -8.18
N SER A 16 6.79 -0.43 -7.27
CA SER A 16 6.78 -0.69 -5.82
C SER A 16 5.46 -1.31 -5.34
N LEU A 17 4.32 -0.83 -5.84
CA LEU A 17 3.02 -1.43 -5.50
C LEU A 17 2.89 -2.87 -6.02
N LYS A 18 3.40 -3.16 -7.23
CA LYS A 18 3.45 -4.53 -7.78
C LYS A 18 4.36 -5.43 -6.96
N GLU A 19 5.50 -4.92 -6.51
CA GLU A 19 6.42 -5.64 -5.62
C GLU A 19 5.76 -5.98 -4.29
N LEU A 20 5.11 -5.01 -3.64
CA LEU A 20 4.36 -5.22 -2.40
C LEU A 20 3.23 -6.24 -2.58
N ALA A 21 2.46 -6.16 -3.67
CA ALA A 21 1.42 -7.13 -4.00
C ALA A 21 2.00 -8.55 -4.22
N SER A 22 3.18 -8.65 -4.83
CA SER A 22 3.90 -9.91 -5.03
C SER A 22 4.37 -10.51 -3.70
N ILE A 23 4.92 -9.68 -2.81
CA ILE A 23 5.33 -10.08 -1.46
C ILE A 23 4.12 -10.56 -0.64
N ALA A 24 3.02 -9.81 -0.64
CA ALA A 24 1.78 -10.21 0.05
C ALA A 24 1.27 -11.59 -0.41
N ARG A 25 1.37 -11.86 -1.71
CA ARG A 25 1.02 -13.17 -2.29
C ARG A 25 1.94 -14.29 -1.80
N LEU A 26 3.26 -14.03 -1.75
CA LEU A 26 4.23 -14.99 -1.22
C LEU A 26 4.01 -15.28 0.27
N ILE A 27 3.79 -14.25 1.09
CA ILE A 27 3.50 -14.40 2.53
C ILE A 27 2.22 -15.21 2.72
N THR A 28 1.18 -14.96 1.91
CA THR A 28 -0.07 -15.73 1.96
C THR A 28 0.15 -17.21 1.67
N TYR A 29 0.98 -17.53 0.67
CA TYR A 29 1.34 -18.91 0.35
C TYR A 29 2.17 -19.56 1.46
N ALA A 30 3.19 -18.88 1.96
CA ALA A 30 4.01 -19.34 3.08
C ALA A 30 3.15 -19.63 4.32
N ARG A 31 2.15 -18.77 4.59
CA ARG A 31 1.20 -18.95 5.68
C ARG A 31 0.37 -20.20 5.51
N GLN A 32 -0.14 -20.45 4.30
CA GLN A 32 -0.90 -21.68 4.03
C GLN A 32 0.00 -22.92 4.20
N SER A 33 1.25 -22.86 3.76
CA SER A 33 2.23 -23.93 3.97
C SER A 33 2.47 -24.18 5.47
N ALA A 34 2.68 -23.11 6.26
CA ALA A 34 2.86 -23.21 7.70
C ALA A 34 1.62 -23.78 8.42
N LYS A 35 0.41 -23.41 8.00
CA LYS A 35 -0.84 -24.01 8.49
C LYS A 35 -0.91 -25.50 8.19
N ASN A 36 -0.56 -25.91 6.97
CA ASN A 36 -0.56 -27.31 6.57
C ASN A 36 0.47 -28.16 7.37
N LEU A 37 1.54 -27.51 7.87
CA LEU A 37 2.56 -28.14 8.71
C LEU A 37 2.26 -28.05 10.21
N ASN A 38 1.08 -27.55 10.62
CA ASN A 38 0.73 -27.26 12.02
C ASN A 38 1.78 -26.40 12.77
N ALA A 39 2.43 -25.47 12.06
CA ALA A 39 3.43 -24.59 12.64
C ALA A 39 2.78 -23.26 13.07
N GLU A 40 2.11 -23.26 14.23
CA GLU A 40 1.31 -22.12 14.70
C GLU A 40 2.12 -20.83 14.88
N PHE A 41 3.34 -20.92 15.41
CA PHE A 41 4.19 -19.74 15.60
C PHE A 41 4.60 -19.09 14.27
N PRO A 42 5.11 -19.83 13.25
CA PRO A 42 5.29 -19.28 11.92
C PRO A 42 4.04 -18.68 11.28
N VAL A 43 2.86 -19.29 11.47
CA VAL A 43 1.60 -18.73 10.98
C VAL A 43 1.37 -17.33 11.55
N TRP A 44 1.53 -17.17 12.86
CA TRP A 44 1.38 -15.87 13.53
C TRP A 44 2.39 -14.83 13.01
N CYS A 45 3.66 -15.19 12.86
CA CYS A 45 4.67 -14.30 12.30
C CYS A 45 4.33 -13.85 10.87
N LEU A 46 3.78 -14.76 10.06
CA LEU A 46 3.38 -14.48 8.68
C LEU A 46 2.12 -13.61 8.60
N ASP A 47 1.17 -13.76 9.53
CA ASP A 47 0.02 -12.86 9.64
C ASP A 47 0.46 -11.43 10.00
N LEU A 48 1.42 -11.27 10.91
CA LEU A 48 2.00 -9.96 11.22
C LEU A 48 2.72 -9.34 10.03
N ALA A 49 3.56 -10.12 9.33
CA ALA A 49 4.26 -9.64 8.15
C ALA A 49 3.30 -9.20 7.04
N LEU A 50 2.21 -9.97 6.84
CA LEU A 50 1.17 -9.61 5.86
C LEU A 50 0.49 -8.28 6.22
N GLY A 51 0.18 -8.06 7.51
CA GLY A 51 -0.38 -6.81 7.99
C GLY A 51 0.51 -5.60 7.69
N ALA A 52 1.81 -5.71 7.94
CA ALA A 52 2.78 -4.65 7.64
C ALA A 52 2.86 -4.34 6.14
N VAL A 53 2.90 -5.37 5.28
CA VAL A 53 2.94 -5.19 3.82
C VAL A 53 1.66 -4.53 3.31
N LEU A 54 0.49 -4.93 3.81
CA LEU A 54 -0.77 -4.29 3.44
C LEU A 54 -0.80 -2.81 3.84
N GLN A 55 -0.33 -2.49 5.04
CA GLN A 55 -0.21 -1.10 5.50
C GLN A 55 0.68 -0.27 4.56
N GLU A 56 1.79 -0.83 4.11
CA GLU A 56 2.70 -0.18 3.16
C GLU A 56 2.06 -0.02 1.77
N MET A 57 1.24 -0.97 1.32
CA MET A 57 0.45 -0.84 0.09
C MET A 57 -0.58 0.30 0.17
N TYR A 58 -1.23 0.48 1.34
CA TYR A 58 -2.13 1.60 1.58
C TYR A 58 -1.37 2.94 1.56
N ALA A 59 -0.20 3.00 2.19
CA ALA A 59 0.63 4.22 2.19
C ALA A 59 1.14 4.61 0.79
N ASN A 60 1.42 3.64 -0.10
CA ASN A 60 2.03 3.88 -1.42
C ASN A 60 1.05 4.03 -2.59
N GLY A 61 -0.27 3.89 -2.40
CA GLY A 61 -1.17 4.01 -3.55
C GLY A 61 -2.64 3.67 -3.36
N LEU A 62 -3.02 2.99 -2.26
CA LEU A 62 -4.42 3.03 -1.82
C LEU A 62 -4.55 4.12 -0.76
N GLN A 63 -4.61 5.38 -1.20
CA GLN A 63 -5.23 6.41 -0.36
C GLN A 63 -6.53 5.81 0.15
N ALA A 64 -6.67 5.70 1.48
CA ALA A 64 -7.95 5.40 2.09
C ALA A 64 -9.01 6.25 1.38
N PRO A 65 -10.22 5.75 1.09
CA PRO A 65 -11.24 6.59 0.51
C PRO A 65 -11.39 7.80 1.43
N LEU A 66 -10.82 8.93 0.98
CA LEU A 66 -11.12 10.23 1.50
C LEU A 66 -12.61 10.32 1.28
N PHE A 67 -13.38 10.13 2.34
CA PHE A 67 -14.66 10.78 2.43
C PHE A 67 -14.35 12.26 2.21
N GLU A 68 -14.50 12.73 0.97
CA GLU A 68 -14.76 14.14 0.71
C GLU A 68 -16.06 14.45 1.45
N GLU A 69 -15.91 14.80 2.72
CA GLU A 69 -16.90 15.56 3.44
C GLU A 69 -16.97 16.90 2.73
N GLY A 70 -17.94 17.00 1.81
CA GLY A 70 -18.30 18.24 1.14
C GLY A 70 -18.63 19.28 2.19
N ALA A 71 -17.64 20.11 2.53
CA ALA A 71 -17.84 21.34 3.25
C ALA A 71 -18.04 22.45 2.20
N ASP A 72 -19.30 22.61 1.81
CA ASP A 72 -19.83 23.80 1.16
C ASP A 72 -19.13 25.05 1.70
N THR A 73 -18.57 25.85 0.81
CA THR A 73 -18.13 27.22 1.12
C THR A 73 -19.35 28.13 1.05
N PRO A 74 -19.90 28.66 2.17
CA PRO A 74 -20.84 29.76 2.07
C PRO A 74 -20.05 31.03 1.76
N ASN A 75 -20.06 31.39 0.48
CA ASN A 75 -19.78 32.73 0.00
C ASN A 75 -20.69 33.74 0.72
N MET A 76 -20.21 34.39 1.78
CA MET A 76 -20.80 35.61 2.31
C MET A 76 -20.02 36.81 1.80
N ALA A 77 -20.31 37.20 0.56
CA ALA A 77 -20.21 38.60 0.16
C ALA A 77 -21.35 39.35 0.84
N VAL A 78 -21.09 39.94 2.01
CA VAL A 78 -21.91 41.02 2.57
C VAL A 78 -21.18 42.33 2.29
N ALA A 79 -21.60 42.97 1.21
CA ALA A 79 -21.44 44.40 1.05
C ALA A 79 -22.39 45.11 2.02
N HIS A 80 -21.85 46.00 2.85
CA HIS A 80 -22.47 47.28 3.21
C HIS A 80 -21.45 48.20 3.88
#